data_AF-A0ABD6DY78-F1
#
_entry.id   AF-A0ABD6DY78-F1
#
_cell.length_a   1.000
_cell.length_b   1.000
_cell.length_c   1.000
_cell.angle_alpha   90.00
_cell.angle_beta   90.00
_cell.angle_gamma   90.00
#
_symmetry.space_group_name_H-M   'P 1'
#
loop_
_entity.id
_entity.type
_entity.pdbx_description
1 polymer ?
#
loop_
_entity_poly.entity_id
_entity_poly.type
_entity_poly.pdbx_seq_one_letter_code
_entity_poly.pdbx_strand_id
1 'polypeptide(L)'
;MDSIARGTVRNGIIGGIAGVVLGVVPLVLLVAPLIGGGVAGYLERRDARGGAVAGAIAGVLMALLGAVLSGIVLAVRLGTLLPSVADAPLAGLAIATALSLGAVVGQILVAAVGGALGGILEATHRRRGQADTGAMKSGGRGSTILSITGSVIAGVATFAVVAVAVTAVLDPLIWPSALVGLPVGVVAGAAVAVGSYAFFRRKPGTDRHWRAVGLGVLAVVVVFGLLLGGLWVVGQDRADASYESTYEYEVTVEADGTLREPTFYVPAPTDTDDVHLSDVFVEDVRYDRDTPGVAPGEGPSPVNFSYALVETEHGRMIEISADRIEVSQYYYREVENETMGWREPIDAAEYDSDDPSMGVSHDGSFSFTVTMTAEESIDTADPFGTEPVLAPRYDRTRIECPSQYFDTQRCYSYQSRVYADYGAAEGTSVSVAATLYGRNEWFSGGWNGNEYRDRTFVELRGPQSGWQVAVGDLETGSGNYRA
;
A
#
# COMPACT_ATOMS: atom_id res chain seq x y z
N MET A 1 -38.78 -20.29 28.36
CA MET A 1 -38.37 -20.37 26.95
C MET A 1 -39.40 -21.23 26.26
N ASP A 2 -40.29 -20.62 25.47
CA ASP A 2 -41.21 -21.39 24.63
C ASP A 2 -40.38 -22.26 23.69
N SER A 3 -40.77 -23.52 23.52
CA SER A 3 -40.10 -24.44 22.62
C SER A 3 -40.08 -23.84 21.22
N ILE A 4 -38.88 -23.63 20.67
CA ILE A 4 -38.71 -23.15 19.29
C ILE A 4 -39.46 -24.16 18.41
N ALA A 5 -40.49 -23.67 17.71
CA ALA A 5 -41.33 -24.54 16.90
C ALA A 5 -40.46 -25.22 15.83
N ARG A 6 -40.66 -26.52 15.63
CA ARG A 6 -39.90 -27.34 14.67
C ARG A 6 -39.93 -26.74 13.24
N GLY A 7 -40.97 -25.97 12.91
CA GLY A 7 -41.08 -25.19 11.67
C GLY A 7 -40.07 -24.06 11.54
N THR A 8 -39.79 -23.32 12.62
CA THR A 8 -38.85 -22.19 12.64
C THR A 8 -37.42 -22.64 12.39
N VAL A 9 -37.02 -23.77 12.98
CA VAL A 9 -35.72 -24.39 12.71
C VAL A 9 -35.60 -24.82 11.25
N ARG A 10 -36.64 -25.48 10.70
CA ARG A 10 -36.65 -25.92 9.30
C ARG A 10 -36.54 -24.74 8.32
N ASN A 11 -37.27 -23.66 8.58
CA ASN A 11 -37.26 -22.47 7.72
C ASN A 11 -35.91 -21.73 7.80
N GLY A 12 -35.30 -21.67 9.00
CA GLY A 12 -33.93 -21.18 9.16
C GLY A 12 -32.90 -22.00 8.40
N ILE A 13 -33.01 -23.33 8.42
CA ILE A 13 -32.11 -24.22 7.64
C ILE A 13 -32.25 -23.96 6.14
N ILE A 14 -33.47 -23.85 5.61
CA ILE A 14 -33.71 -23.58 4.19
C ILE A 14 -33.11 -22.22 3.78
N GLY A 15 -33.32 -21.18 4.59
CA GLY A 15 -32.72 -19.87 4.32
C GLY A 15 -31.19 -19.87 4.42
N GLY A 16 -30.63 -20.63 5.37
CA GLY A 16 -29.18 -20.79 5.50
C GLY A 16 -28.56 -21.49 4.28
N ILE A 17 -29.19 -22.55 3.77
CA ILE A 17 -28.77 -23.22 2.53
C ILE A 17 -28.84 -22.26 1.34
N ALA A 18 -29.95 -21.52 1.19
CA ALA A 18 -30.09 -20.54 0.12
C ALA A 18 -29.00 -19.46 0.17
N GLY A 19 -28.67 -18.97 1.37
CA GLY A 19 -27.59 -18.01 1.57
C GLY A 19 -26.21 -18.59 1.23
N VAL A 20 -25.91 -19.84 1.60
CA VAL A 20 -24.63 -20.49 1.23
C VAL A 20 -24.50 -20.66 -0.28
N VAL A 21 -25.54 -21.13 -0.97
CA VAL A 21 -25.52 -21.34 -2.42
C VAL A 21 -25.31 -20.01 -3.16
N LEU A 22 -25.98 -18.95 -2.73
CA LEU A 22 -25.81 -17.61 -3.31
C LEU A 22 -24.44 -17.00 -2.95
N GLY A 23 -23.88 -17.36 -1.79
CA GLY A 23 -22.57 -16.93 -1.34
C GLY A 23 -21.39 -17.47 -2.15
N VAL A 24 -21.62 -18.39 -3.10
CA VAL A 24 -20.56 -18.85 -4.04
C VAL A 24 -20.24 -17.79 -5.10
N VAL A 25 -21.14 -16.83 -5.34
CA VAL A 25 -20.92 -15.74 -6.29
C VAL A 25 -20.27 -14.55 -5.57
N PRO A 26 -19.05 -14.12 -5.96
CA PRO A 26 -18.27 -13.11 -5.21
C PRO A 26 -19.01 -11.79 -4.94
N LEU A 27 -19.82 -11.33 -5.89
CA LEU A 27 -20.60 -10.09 -5.75
C LEU A 27 -21.81 -10.24 -4.81
N VAL A 28 -22.35 -11.45 -4.69
CA VAL A 28 -23.54 -11.77 -3.89
C VAL A 28 -23.15 -12.16 -2.46
N LEU A 29 -21.89 -12.53 -2.23
CA LEU A 29 -21.34 -12.94 -0.94
C LEU A 29 -21.60 -11.90 0.17
N LEU A 30 -21.55 -10.61 -0.18
CA LEU A 30 -21.80 -9.50 0.75
C LEU A 30 -23.27 -9.38 1.21
N VAL A 31 -24.22 -9.81 0.37
CA VAL A 31 -25.67 -9.73 0.64
C VAL A 31 -26.29 -11.10 0.91
N ALA A 32 -25.55 -12.18 0.71
CA ALA A 32 -26.01 -13.55 0.89
C ALA A 32 -26.59 -13.82 2.29
N PRO A 33 -26.01 -13.31 3.40
CA PRO A 33 -26.62 -13.47 4.72
C PRO A 33 -27.99 -12.80 4.81
N LEU A 34 -28.14 -11.61 4.20
CA LEU A 34 -29.39 -10.86 4.18
C LEU A 34 -30.46 -11.59 3.35
N ILE A 35 -30.09 -12.14 2.19
CA ILE A 35 -31.00 -12.89 1.32
C ILE A 35 -31.41 -14.21 1.96
N GLY A 36 -30.44 -14.98 2.49
CA GLY A 36 -30.72 -16.25 3.18
C GLY A 36 -31.60 -16.04 4.41
N GLY A 37 -31.31 -14.98 5.17
CA GLY A 37 -32.18 -14.49 6.24
C GLY A 37 -33.59 -14.18 5.74
N GLY A 38 -33.71 -13.39 4.67
CA GLY A 38 -34.97 -13.01 4.03
C GLY A 38 -35.84 -14.20 3.62
N VAL A 39 -35.22 -15.20 2.99
CA VAL A 39 -35.90 -16.45 2.62
C VAL A 39 -36.42 -17.19 3.87
N ALA A 40 -35.59 -17.33 4.90
CA ALA A 40 -36.01 -17.95 6.17
C ALA A 40 -37.20 -17.21 6.80
N GLY A 41 -37.14 -15.88 6.80
CA GLY A 41 -38.19 -15.03 7.35
C GLY A 41 -39.50 -15.09 6.57
N TYR A 42 -39.42 -15.10 5.24
CA TYR A 42 -40.57 -15.21 4.35
C TYR A 42 -41.30 -16.56 4.53
N LEU A 43 -40.54 -17.65 4.64
CA LEU A 43 -41.08 -18.99 4.86
C LEU A 43 -41.66 -19.20 6.26
N GLU A 44 -41.18 -18.45 7.25
CA GLU A 44 -41.71 -18.51 8.62
C GLU A 44 -43.17 -18.10 8.72
N ARG A 45 -43.66 -17.26 7.78
CA ARG A 45 -45.08 -16.88 7.68
C ARG A 45 -45.66 -16.27 8.96
N ARG A 46 -44.79 -15.75 9.82
CA ARG A 46 -45.12 -15.06 11.08
C ARG A 46 -44.70 -13.58 10.99
N ASP A 47 -44.95 -12.84 12.06
CA ASP A 47 -44.54 -11.45 12.20
C ASP A 47 -43.01 -11.28 12.16
N ALA A 48 -42.55 -10.03 12.11
CA ALA A 48 -41.12 -9.68 12.02
C ALA A 48 -40.25 -10.40 13.07
N ARG A 49 -40.81 -10.68 14.26
CA ARG A 49 -40.13 -11.39 15.33
C ARG A 49 -39.88 -12.86 15.00
N GLY A 50 -40.90 -13.57 14.50
CA GLY A 50 -40.73 -14.94 14.02
C GLY A 50 -39.72 -15.01 12.87
N GLY A 51 -39.82 -14.06 11.93
CA GLY A 51 -38.90 -13.96 10.81
C GLY A 51 -37.45 -13.72 11.23
N ALA A 52 -37.20 -12.85 12.22
CA ALA A 52 -35.86 -12.58 12.74
C ALA A 52 -35.22 -13.80 13.40
N VAL A 53 -36.00 -14.61 14.14
CA VAL A 53 -35.50 -15.85 14.76
C VAL A 53 -35.13 -16.87 13.68
N ALA A 54 -35.97 -17.05 12.66
CA ALA A 54 -35.65 -17.91 11.53
C ALA A 54 -34.39 -17.43 10.79
N GLY A 55 -34.25 -16.11 10.59
CA GLY A 55 -33.07 -15.50 9.99
C GLY A 55 -31.79 -15.66 10.82
N ALA A 56 -31.86 -15.55 12.15
CA ALA A 56 -30.70 -15.80 13.02
C ALA A 56 -30.22 -17.25 12.94
N ILE A 57 -31.14 -18.22 12.87
CA ILE A 57 -30.83 -19.65 12.68
C ILE A 57 -30.13 -19.85 11.32
N ALA A 58 -30.62 -19.19 10.27
CA ALA A 58 -29.97 -19.19 8.96
C ALA A 58 -28.53 -18.63 9.06
N GLY A 59 -28.36 -17.52 9.76
CA GLY A 59 -27.07 -16.88 10.02
C GLY A 59 -26.05 -17.79 10.71
N VAL A 60 -26.47 -18.50 11.76
CA VAL A 60 -25.61 -19.46 12.48
C VAL A 60 -25.18 -20.59 11.56
N LEU A 61 -26.10 -21.13 10.75
CA LEU A 61 -25.78 -22.20 9.80
C LEU A 61 -24.77 -21.73 8.74
N MET A 62 -24.97 -20.52 8.19
CA MET A 62 -24.05 -19.95 7.20
C MET A 62 -22.67 -19.67 7.80
N ALA A 63 -22.60 -19.18 9.04
CA ALA A 63 -21.34 -18.92 9.73
C ALA A 63 -20.54 -20.21 10.00
N LEU A 64 -21.22 -21.28 10.44
CA LEU A 64 -20.60 -22.59 10.66
C LEU A 64 -20.05 -23.18 9.35
N LEU A 65 -20.83 -23.12 8.27
CA LEU A 65 -20.40 -23.62 6.97
C LEU A 65 -19.28 -22.77 6.36
N GLY A 66 -19.34 -21.45 6.52
CA GLY A 66 -18.28 -20.53 6.10
C GLY A 66 -16.97 -20.82 6.84
N ALA A 67 -17.02 -21.02 8.16
CA ALA A 67 -15.85 -21.38 8.96
C ALA A 67 -15.21 -22.71 8.51
N VAL A 68 -16.04 -23.72 8.19
CA VAL A 68 -15.57 -25.00 7.65
C VAL A 68 -14.92 -24.83 6.27
N LEU A 69 -15.54 -24.08 5.36
CA LEU A 69 -15.01 -23.81 4.03
C LEU A 69 -13.68 -23.03 4.09
N SER A 70 -13.63 -21.96 4.88
CA SER A 70 -12.40 -21.18 5.10
C SER A 70 -11.30 -22.04 5.72
N GLY A 71 -11.64 -22.90 6.68
CA GLY A 71 -10.70 -23.86 7.27
C GLY A 71 -10.14 -24.86 6.24
N ILE A 72 -10.99 -25.38 5.35
CA ILE A 72 -10.57 -26.28 4.25
C ILE A 72 -9.68 -25.56 3.24
N VAL A 73 -10.06 -24.34 2.82
CA VAL A 73 -9.27 -23.54 1.87
C VAL A 73 -7.90 -23.21 2.44
N LEU A 74 -7.85 -22.80 3.72
CA LEU A 74 -6.60 -22.51 4.42
C LEU A 74 -5.72 -23.78 4.51
N ALA A 75 -6.32 -24.93 4.83
CA ALA A 75 -5.61 -26.21 4.91
C ALA A 75 -5.07 -26.69 3.56
N VAL A 76 -5.79 -26.47 2.47
CA VAL A 76 -5.34 -26.81 1.11
C VAL A 76 -4.24 -25.86 0.65
N ARG A 77 -4.34 -24.55 0.96
CA ARG A 77 -3.35 -23.54 0.58
C ARG A 77 -2.04 -23.63 1.36
N LEU A 78 -2.09 -23.98 2.65
CA LEU A 78 -0.92 -24.00 3.54
C LEU A 78 -0.48 -25.41 3.97
N GLY A 79 -1.06 -26.47 3.40
CA GLY A 79 -0.66 -27.86 3.63
C GLY A 79 -0.90 -28.39 5.06
N THR A 80 -1.55 -27.63 5.93
CA THR A 80 -1.77 -27.97 7.35
C THR A 80 -3.16 -27.53 7.83
N LEU A 81 -3.87 -28.41 8.54
CA LEU A 81 -5.22 -28.14 9.09
C LEU A 81 -5.22 -27.25 10.34
N LEU A 82 -4.04 -26.96 10.89
CA LEU A 82 -3.84 -26.13 12.08
C LEU A 82 -2.58 -25.28 11.84
N PRO A 83 -2.66 -23.93 11.94
CA PRO A 83 -1.45 -23.13 11.95
C PRO A 83 -0.57 -23.59 13.12
N SER A 84 0.72 -23.77 12.90
CA SER A 84 1.69 -24.00 13.97
C SER A 84 1.65 -22.80 14.92
N VAL A 85 0.87 -22.93 15.98
CA VAL A 85 0.61 -21.89 17.01
C VAL A 85 1.85 -21.57 17.86
N ALA A 86 3.01 -22.17 17.54
CA ALA A 86 4.21 -22.10 18.35
C ALA A 86 4.90 -20.72 18.26
N ASP A 87 4.82 -20.03 17.12
CA ASP A 87 5.60 -18.80 16.86
C ASP A 87 4.74 -17.57 16.49
N ALA A 88 3.42 -17.70 16.44
CA ALA A 88 2.55 -16.55 16.18
C ALA A 88 2.41 -15.71 17.46
N PRO A 89 2.69 -14.39 17.42
CA PRO A 89 2.54 -13.54 18.60
C PRO A 89 1.11 -13.65 19.12
N LEU A 90 0.95 -13.94 20.42
CA LEU A 90 -0.36 -14.16 21.06
C LEU A 90 -1.36 -13.03 20.78
N ALA A 91 -0.86 -11.80 20.60
CA ALA A 91 -1.66 -10.65 20.20
C ALA A 91 -2.29 -10.82 18.80
N GLY A 92 -1.55 -11.33 17.82
CA GLY A 92 -2.05 -11.58 16.46
C GLY A 92 -3.15 -12.66 16.44
N LEU A 93 -3.00 -13.72 17.22
CA LEU A 93 -4.02 -14.77 17.38
C LEU A 93 -5.28 -14.25 18.08
N ALA A 94 -5.12 -13.41 19.11
CA ALA A 94 -6.25 -12.78 19.79
C ALA A 94 -7.03 -11.87 18.85
N ILE A 95 -6.34 -11.07 18.02
CA ILE A 95 -6.97 -10.20 17.02
C ILE A 95 -7.68 -11.03 15.95
N ALA A 96 -7.04 -12.04 15.38
CA ALA A 96 -7.65 -12.90 14.37
C ALA A 96 -8.90 -13.63 14.91
N THR A 97 -8.84 -14.11 16.15
CA THR A 97 -9.97 -14.76 16.82
C THR A 97 -11.10 -13.77 17.08
N ALA A 98 -10.78 -12.55 17.53
CA ALA A 98 -11.77 -11.49 17.74
C ALA A 98 -12.44 -11.06 16.42
N LEU A 99 -11.68 -10.92 15.34
CA LEU A 99 -12.20 -10.59 14.01
C LEU A 99 -13.10 -11.70 13.45
N SER A 100 -12.69 -12.96 13.60
CA SER A 100 -13.49 -14.12 13.18
C SER A 100 -14.81 -14.19 13.95
N LEU A 101 -14.76 -13.99 15.28
CA LEU A 101 -15.95 -13.99 16.12
C LEU A 101 -16.86 -12.79 15.81
N GLY A 102 -16.27 -11.62 15.53
CA GLY A 102 -16.97 -10.43 15.05
C GLY A 102 -17.68 -10.66 13.72
N ALA A 103 -17.02 -11.31 12.75
CA ALA A 103 -17.60 -11.64 11.46
C ALA A 103 -18.79 -12.61 11.61
N VAL A 104 -18.64 -13.66 12.43
CA VAL A 104 -19.73 -14.62 12.73
C VAL A 104 -20.93 -13.91 13.34
N VAL A 105 -20.71 -13.05 14.35
CA VAL A 105 -21.78 -12.29 15.00
C VAL A 105 -22.45 -11.33 14.00
N GLY A 106 -21.66 -10.61 13.20
CA GLY A 106 -22.16 -9.71 12.15
C GLY A 106 -23.04 -10.44 11.14
N GLN A 107 -22.60 -11.61 10.67
CA GLN A 107 -23.34 -12.43 9.72
C GLN A 107 -24.67 -12.94 10.29
N ILE A 108 -24.70 -13.34 11.56
CA ILE A 108 -25.92 -13.74 12.25
C ILE A 108 -26.90 -12.57 12.36
N LEU A 109 -26.40 -11.38 12.69
CA LEU A 109 -27.23 -10.18 12.81
C LEU A 109 -27.82 -9.77 11.45
N VAL A 110 -27.02 -9.77 10.38
CA VAL A 110 -27.50 -9.46 9.02
C VAL A 110 -28.57 -10.44 8.58
N ALA A 111 -28.38 -11.74 8.83
CA ALA A 111 -29.38 -12.74 8.49
C ALA A 111 -30.66 -12.60 9.34
N ALA A 112 -30.55 -12.22 10.61
CA ALA A 112 -31.71 -11.91 11.44
C ALA A 112 -32.48 -10.69 10.90
N VAL A 113 -31.79 -9.65 10.43
CA VAL A 113 -32.38 -8.47 9.78
C VAL A 113 -33.11 -8.86 8.49
N GLY A 114 -32.45 -9.65 7.64
CA GLY A 114 -33.08 -10.23 6.44
C GLY A 114 -34.35 -10.98 6.80
N GLY A 115 -34.30 -11.84 7.81
CA GLY A 115 -35.46 -12.61 8.28
C GLY A 115 -36.61 -11.74 8.79
N ALA A 116 -36.31 -10.65 9.51
CA ALA A 116 -37.33 -9.70 9.90
C ALA A 116 -38.03 -9.07 8.68
N LEU A 117 -37.27 -8.67 7.67
CA LEU A 117 -37.79 -8.10 6.42
C LEU A 117 -38.64 -9.11 5.64
N GLY A 118 -38.18 -10.36 5.51
CA GLY A 118 -38.92 -11.43 4.85
C GLY A 118 -40.27 -11.72 5.51
N GLY A 119 -40.31 -11.75 6.85
CA GLY A 119 -41.57 -11.91 7.60
C GLY A 119 -42.53 -10.73 7.42
N ILE A 120 -42.02 -9.49 7.34
CA ILE A 120 -42.83 -8.29 7.07
C ILE A 120 -43.42 -8.33 5.65
N LEU A 121 -42.63 -8.72 4.66
CA LEU A 121 -43.06 -8.86 3.27
C LEU A 121 -44.21 -9.85 3.12
N GLU A 122 -44.07 -11.05 3.69
CA GLU A 122 -45.14 -12.07 3.65
C GLU A 122 -46.41 -11.62 4.39
N ALA A 123 -46.27 -10.99 5.57
CA ALA A 123 -47.41 -10.46 6.31
C ALA A 123 -48.17 -9.38 5.52
N THR A 124 -47.45 -8.59 4.70
CA THR A 124 -48.04 -7.57 3.84
C THR A 124 -48.72 -8.18 2.62
N HIS A 125 -48.11 -9.21 2.01
CA HIS A 125 -48.66 -9.91 0.86
C HIS A 125 -50.01 -10.59 1.19
N ARG A 126 -50.11 -11.22 2.37
CA ARG A 126 -51.38 -11.81 2.84
C ARG A 126 -52.48 -10.78 3.06
N ARG A 127 -52.15 -9.63 3.65
CA ARG A 127 -53.12 -8.55 3.85
C ARG A 127 -53.65 -8.00 2.53
N ARG A 128 -52.83 -7.98 1.47
CA ARG A 128 -53.25 -7.58 0.12
C ARG A 128 -54.20 -8.62 -0.49
N GLY A 129 -53.85 -9.90 -0.44
CA GLY A 129 -54.71 -10.98 -0.96
C GLY A 129 -56.06 -11.11 -0.23
N GLN A 130 -56.13 -10.67 1.03
CA GLN A 130 -57.35 -10.67 1.83
C GLN A 130 -58.16 -9.36 1.73
N ALA A 131 -57.56 -8.29 1.20
CA ALA A 131 -58.23 -7.01 0.95
C ALA A 131 -58.96 -6.97 -0.41
N ASP A 132 -58.57 -7.79 -1.39
CA ASP A 132 -59.30 -7.98 -2.65
C ASP A 132 -60.65 -8.71 -2.48
N THR A 133 -60.98 -9.18 -1.27
CA THR A 133 -62.28 -9.76 -0.92
C THR A 133 -63.11 -8.90 0.06
N GLY A 134 -62.68 -7.68 0.39
CA GLY A 134 -63.44 -6.82 1.30
C GLY A 134 -63.00 -5.35 1.26
N ALA A 135 -63.83 -4.51 0.65
CA ALA A 135 -63.60 -3.08 0.49
C ALA A 135 -63.47 -2.28 1.80
N MET A 136 -62.60 -1.27 1.74
CA MET A 136 -62.56 0.01 2.47
C MET A 136 -62.68 0.01 4.01
N LYS A 137 -61.56 0.39 4.67
CA LYS A 137 -61.58 1.36 5.78
C LYS A 137 -60.25 2.12 5.83
N SER A 138 -60.29 3.37 5.39
CA SER A 138 -59.20 4.34 5.53
C SER A 138 -59.21 4.94 6.94
N GLY A 139 -58.18 4.63 7.73
CA GLY A 139 -57.92 5.29 9.01
C GLY A 139 -56.60 4.80 9.58
N GLY A 140 -55.53 5.60 9.45
CA GLY A 140 -54.22 5.30 10.04
C GLY A 140 -52.99 5.35 9.10
N ARG A 141 -53.07 5.94 7.90
CA ARG A 141 -51.92 6.00 6.98
C ARG A 141 -50.78 6.93 7.42
N GLY A 142 -51.08 7.97 8.20
CA GLY A 142 -50.10 9.02 8.54
C GLY A 142 -48.95 8.59 9.45
N SER A 143 -49.23 7.84 10.54
CA SER A 143 -48.15 7.42 11.47
C SER A 143 -47.25 6.32 10.91
N THR A 144 -47.78 5.52 9.98
CA THR A 144 -47.01 4.42 9.38
C THR A 144 -45.97 4.94 8.40
N ILE A 145 -46.31 5.94 7.57
CA ILE A 145 -45.36 6.54 6.62
C ILE A 145 -44.24 7.26 7.37
N LEU A 146 -44.57 8.04 8.40
CA LEU A 146 -43.57 8.76 9.20
C LEU A 146 -42.55 7.82 9.86
N SER A 147 -43.01 6.67 10.38
CA SER A 147 -42.13 5.66 11.01
C SER A 147 -41.19 4.96 10.03
N ILE A 148 -41.63 4.77 8.78
CA ILE A 148 -40.82 4.15 7.72
C ILE A 148 -39.77 5.15 7.23
N THR A 149 -40.18 6.39 6.96
CA THR A 149 -39.27 7.45 6.51
C THR A 149 -38.20 7.74 7.58
N GLY A 150 -38.59 7.86 8.84
CA GLY A 150 -37.65 8.08 9.95
C GLY A 150 -36.64 6.92 10.12
N SER A 151 -37.10 5.68 9.95
CA SER A 151 -36.20 4.53 10.05
C SER A 151 -35.22 4.42 8.87
N VAL A 152 -35.66 4.74 7.66
CA VAL A 152 -34.78 4.73 6.48
C VAL A 152 -33.72 5.82 6.59
N ILE A 153 -34.10 7.03 7.02
CA ILE A 153 -33.16 8.14 7.24
C ILE A 153 -32.11 7.75 8.30
N ALA A 154 -32.54 7.18 9.42
CA ALA A 154 -31.62 6.71 10.46
C ALA A 154 -30.64 5.65 9.92
N GLY A 155 -31.12 4.70 9.12
CA GLY A 155 -30.25 3.71 8.49
C GLY A 155 -29.25 4.28 7.48
N VAL A 156 -29.69 5.20 6.61
CA VAL A 156 -28.78 5.85 5.64
C VAL A 156 -27.72 6.68 6.35
N ALA A 157 -28.09 7.42 7.40
CA ALA A 157 -27.14 8.18 8.20
C ALA A 157 -26.12 7.26 8.89
N THR A 158 -26.56 6.14 9.47
CA THR A 158 -25.64 5.16 10.05
C THR A 158 -24.73 4.52 9.01
N PHE A 159 -25.24 4.18 7.82
CA PHE A 159 -24.43 3.69 6.71
C PHE A 159 -23.28 4.65 6.41
N ALA A 160 -23.59 5.93 6.17
CA ALA A 160 -22.59 6.92 5.79
C ALA A 160 -21.53 7.09 6.87
N VAL A 161 -21.95 7.23 8.14
CA VAL A 161 -21.03 7.41 9.27
C VAL A 161 -20.12 6.20 9.46
N VAL A 162 -20.69 4.98 9.46
CA VAL A 162 -19.91 3.77 9.69
C VAL A 162 -19.00 3.47 8.50
N ALA A 163 -19.47 3.64 7.26
CA ALA A 163 -18.64 3.41 6.09
C ALA A 163 -17.41 4.33 6.09
N VAL A 164 -17.62 5.63 6.31
CA VAL A 164 -16.53 6.62 6.35
C VAL A 164 -15.57 6.34 7.51
N ALA A 165 -16.10 6.08 8.72
CA ALA A 165 -15.26 5.80 9.89
C ALA A 165 -14.39 4.54 9.72
N VAL A 166 -14.98 3.46 9.20
CA VAL A 166 -14.25 2.21 8.96
C VAL A 166 -13.23 2.37 7.85
N THR A 167 -13.57 3.06 6.76
CA THR A 167 -12.64 3.36 5.67
C THR A 167 -11.45 4.17 6.19
N ALA A 168 -11.68 5.22 6.97
CA ALA A 168 -10.62 6.05 7.54
C ALA A 168 -9.69 5.25 8.49
N VAL A 169 -10.26 4.36 9.30
CA VAL A 169 -9.47 3.50 10.21
C VAL A 169 -8.64 2.46 9.46
N LEU A 170 -9.15 1.93 8.36
CA LEU A 170 -8.48 0.89 7.58
C LEU A 170 -7.52 1.44 6.52
N ASP A 171 -7.56 2.74 6.25
CA ASP A 171 -6.71 3.40 5.26
C ASP A 171 -5.21 3.12 5.42
N PRO A 172 -4.61 3.18 6.62
CA PRO A 172 -3.20 2.83 6.81
C PRO A 172 -2.91 1.33 6.65
N LEU A 173 -3.92 0.47 6.61
CA LEU A 173 -3.78 -0.99 6.65
C LEU A 173 -4.07 -1.70 5.33
N ILE A 174 -5.07 -1.25 4.57
CA ILE A 174 -5.58 -1.95 3.38
C ILE A 174 -5.92 -0.94 2.30
N TRP A 175 -5.36 -1.10 1.10
CA TRP A 175 -5.75 -0.33 -0.07
C TRP A 175 -6.47 -1.20 -1.12
N PRO A 176 -7.64 -0.79 -1.65
CA PRO A 176 -8.47 0.33 -1.21
C PRO A 176 -9.36 0.00 0.01
N SER A 177 -9.19 0.76 1.10
CA SER A 177 -9.89 0.62 2.39
C SER A 177 -11.42 0.71 2.28
N ALA A 178 -11.91 1.40 1.24
CA ALA A 178 -13.32 1.50 0.88
C ALA A 178 -13.98 0.15 0.55
N LEU A 179 -13.21 -0.86 0.10
CA LEU A 179 -13.73 -2.21 -0.15
C LEU A 179 -14.30 -2.87 1.11
N VAL A 180 -13.80 -2.47 2.29
CA VAL A 180 -14.25 -3.01 3.57
C VAL A 180 -15.22 -2.05 4.26
N GLY A 181 -14.97 -0.75 4.21
CA GLY A 181 -15.84 0.24 4.88
C GLY A 181 -17.26 0.29 4.32
N LEU A 182 -17.42 0.27 2.98
CA LEU A 182 -18.74 0.36 2.35
C LEU A 182 -19.68 -0.81 2.73
N PRO A 183 -19.27 -2.10 2.63
CA PRO A 183 -20.13 -3.20 3.06
C PRO A 183 -20.49 -3.16 4.55
N VAL A 184 -19.53 -2.81 5.41
CA VAL A 184 -19.76 -2.71 6.86
C VAL A 184 -20.76 -1.61 7.18
N GLY A 185 -20.65 -0.47 6.51
CA GLY A 185 -21.65 0.59 6.58
C GLY A 185 -23.03 0.07 6.18
N VAL A 186 -23.15 -0.66 5.06
CA VAL A 186 -24.47 -1.07 4.53
C VAL A 186 -25.19 -1.95 5.54
N VAL A 187 -24.44 -2.88 6.15
CA VAL A 187 -24.93 -3.74 7.23
C VAL A 187 -25.40 -2.92 8.43
N ALA A 188 -24.59 -1.97 8.90
CA ALA A 188 -24.93 -1.15 10.05
C ALA A 188 -26.17 -0.28 9.78
N GLY A 189 -26.25 0.32 8.60
CA GLY A 189 -27.39 1.13 8.18
C GLY A 189 -28.69 0.32 8.08
N ALA A 190 -28.63 -0.88 7.48
CA ALA A 190 -29.79 -1.77 7.40
C ALA A 190 -30.27 -2.21 8.80
N ALA A 191 -29.34 -2.53 9.71
CA ALA A 191 -29.66 -2.91 11.08
C ALA A 191 -30.34 -1.77 11.85
N VAL A 192 -29.83 -0.53 11.73
CA VAL A 192 -30.45 0.64 12.36
C VAL A 192 -31.81 0.96 11.76
N ALA A 193 -31.99 0.85 10.44
CA ALA A 193 -33.28 1.05 9.82
C ALA A 193 -34.32 0.06 10.35
N VAL A 194 -33.99 -1.22 10.39
CA VAL A 194 -34.94 -2.26 10.88
C VAL A 194 -35.20 -2.12 12.37
N GLY A 195 -34.17 -1.84 13.17
CA GLY A 195 -34.30 -1.62 14.62
C GLY A 195 -35.18 -0.41 14.94
N SER A 196 -34.95 0.71 14.26
CA SER A 196 -35.72 1.95 14.43
C SER A 196 -37.17 1.75 14.06
N TYR A 197 -37.44 1.08 12.93
CA TYR A 197 -38.79 0.77 12.49
C TYR A 197 -39.54 -0.11 13.49
N ALA A 198 -38.88 -1.16 14.01
CA ALA A 198 -39.45 -2.04 15.03
C ALA A 198 -39.73 -1.29 16.34
N PHE A 199 -38.88 -0.32 16.70
CA PHE A 199 -39.07 0.53 17.85
C PHE A 199 -40.28 1.47 17.70
N PHE A 200 -40.45 2.12 16.54
CA PHE A 200 -41.57 3.04 16.32
C PHE A 200 -42.95 2.36 16.27
N ARG A 201 -43.01 1.06 15.98
CA ARG A 201 -44.27 0.28 15.93
C ARG A 201 -44.71 -0.31 17.27
N ARG A 202 -44.07 0.05 18.38
CA ARG A 202 -44.35 -0.54 19.69
C ARG A 202 -45.73 -0.18 20.23
N LYS A 203 -46.35 -1.12 20.93
CA LYS A 203 -47.44 -0.85 21.86
C LYS A 203 -46.85 -0.49 23.23
N PRO A 204 -47.30 0.58 23.91
CA PRO A 204 -46.78 0.97 25.21
C PRO A 204 -47.09 -0.12 26.27
N GLY A 205 -46.09 -0.61 27.00
CA GLY A 205 -46.24 -1.58 28.10
C GLY A 205 -45.29 -2.79 28.14
N THR A 206 -44.38 -2.98 27.17
CA THR A 206 -43.46 -4.14 27.14
C THR A 206 -42.00 -3.74 27.41
N ASP A 207 -41.64 -3.41 28.65
CA ASP A 207 -40.35 -2.76 28.97
C ASP A 207 -39.15 -3.72 29.21
N ARG A 208 -39.39 -4.93 29.73
CA ARG A 208 -38.29 -5.80 30.21
C ARG A 208 -37.41 -6.38 29.10
N HIS A 209 -37.96 -6.67 27.93
CA HIS A 209 -37.23 -7.31 26.82
C HIS A 209 -36.37 -6.34 26.00
N TRP A 210 -36.63 -5.04 26.08
CA TRP A 210 -35.90 -4.04 25.29
C TRP A 210 -34.67 -3.48 25.98
N ARG A 211 -34.58 -3.61 27.31
CA ARG A 211 -33.30 -3.42 28.02
C ARG A 211 -32.24 -4.39 27.49
N ALA A 212 -32.60 -5.65 27.25
CA ALA A 212 -31.70 -6.65 26.68
C ALA A 212 -31.28 -6.32 25.23
N VAL A 213 -32.19 -5.81 24.40
CA VAL A 213 -31.87 -5.36 23.04
C VAL A 213 -30.95 -4.14 23.06
N GLY A 214 -31.25 -3.14 23.91
CA GLY A 214 -30.40 -1.96 24.07
C GLY A 214 -29.00 -2.31 24.60
N LEU A 215 -28.91 -3.23 25.57
CA LEU A 215 -27.64 -3.78 26.06
C LEU A 215 -26.87 -4.54 24.96
N GLY A 216 -27.56 -5.30 24.12
CA GLY A 216 -26.94 -6.01 22.99
C GLY A 216 -26.38 -5.06 21.93
N VAL A 217 -27.14 -4.03 21.55
CA VAL A 217 -26.67 -2.99 20.61
C VAL A 217 -25.48 -2.22 21.20
N LEU A 218 -25.56 -1.83 22.47
CA LEU A 218 -24.46 -1.15 23.15
C LEU A 218 -23.20 -2.03 23.18
N ALA A 219 -23.34 -3.32 23.48
CA ALA A 219 -22.22 -4.25 23.48
C ALA A 219 -21.56 -4.38 22.09
N VAL A 220 -22.36 -4.43 21.02
CA VAL A 220 -21.83 -4.47 19.65
C VAL A 220 -21.11 -3.17 19.29
N VAL A 221 -21.67 -2.01 19.63
CA VAL A 221 -21.03 -0.71 19.38
C VAL A 221 -19.70 -0.60 20.14
N VAL A 222 -19.68 -1.03 21.41
CA VAL A 222 -18.46 -1.02 22.22
C VAL A 222 -17.41 -1.98 21.64
N VAL A 223 -17.77 -3.21 21.29
CA VAL A 223 -16.85 -4.18 20.68
C VAL A 223 -16.33 -3.66 19.34
N PHE A 224 -17.19 -3.07 18.52
CA PHE A 224 -16.81 -2.52 17.23
C PHE A 224 -15.88 -1.30 17.37
N GLY A 225 -16.18 -0.40 18.31
CA GLY A 225 -15.31 0.73 18.63
C GLY A 225 -13.94 0.28 19.15
N LEU A 226 -13.90 -0.75 20.00
CA LEU A 226 -12.64 -1.34 20.48
C LEU A 226 -11.85 -2.02 19.35
N LEU A 227 -12.53 -2.70 18.41
CA LEU A 227 -11.88 -3.31 17.25
C LEU A 227 -11.31 -2.25 16.31
N LEU A 228 -12.07 -1.20 15.98
CA LEU A 228 -11.59 -0.10 15.14
C LEU A 228 -10.46 0.67 15.82
N GLY A 229 -10.59 0.99 17.10
CA GLY A 229 -9.53 1.64 17.86
C GLY A 229 -8.27 0.77 17.93
N GLY A 230 -8.42 -0.54 18.16
CA GLY A 230 -7.30 -1.48 18.16
C GLY A 230 -6.61 -1.61 16.80
N LEU A 231 -7.38 -1.69 15.71
CA LEU A 231 -6.82 -1.71 14.35
C LEU A 231 -6.11 -0.40 14.02
N TRP A 232 -6.66 0.75 14.42
CA TRP A 232 -6.04 2.04 14.22
C TRP A 232 -4.69 2.14 14.95
N VAL A 233 -4.62 1.75 16.23
CA VAL A 233 -3.37 1.71 17.01
C VAL A 233 -2.35 0.78 16.35
N VAL A 234 -2.76 -0.43 15.97
CA VAL A 234 -1.88 -1.39 15.30
C VAL A 234 -1.40 -0.88 13.92
N GLY A 235 -2.22 -0.09 13.22
CA GLY A 235 -1.83 0.55 11.97
C GLY A 235 -0.76 1.62 12.16
N GLN A 236 -0.90 2.46 13.20
CA GLN A 236 0.11 3.46 13.57
C GLN A 236 1.44 2.78 13.96
N ASP A 237 1.39 1.77 14.84
CA ASP A 237 2.58 1.02 15.25
C ASP A 237 3.33 0.41 14.06
N ARG A 238 2.60 -0.06 13.02
CA ARG A 238 3.23 -0.59 11.80
C ARG A 238 3.84 0.50 10.92
N ALA A 239 3.18 1.64 10.79
CA ALA A 239 3.71 2.77 10.04
C ALA A 239 5.00 3.29 10.69
N ASP A 240 5.07 3.29 12.02
CA ASP A 240 6.28 3.70 12.75
C ASP A 240 7.36 2.61 12.71
N ALA A 241 6.99 1.33 12.84
CA ALA A 241 7.95 0.23 12.73
C ALA A 241 8.50 0.01 11.32
N SER A 242 7.87 0.58 10.29
CA SER A 242 8.36 0.56 8.90
C SER A 242 9.05 1.86 8.50
N TYR A 243 9.14 2.83 9.41
CA TYR A 243 9.82 4.09 9.14
C TYR A 243 11.33 3.84 9.10
N GLU A 244 11.92 4.08 7.95
CA GLU A 244 13.36 3.98 7.74
C GLU A 244 13.84 5.25 7.05
N SER A 245 14.98 5.77 7.50
CA SER A 245 15.59 6.97 6.97
C SER A 245 16.99 6.61 6.49
N THR A 246 17.29 6.91 5.23
CA THR A 246 18.53 6.48 4.58
C THR A 246 19.17 7.60 3.79
N TYR A 247 20.50 7.62 3.87
CA TYR A 247 21.35 8.36 2.97
C TYR A 247 21.97 7.41 1.96
N GLU A 248 22.00 7.81 0.70
CA GLU A 248 22.65 7.08 -0.38
C GLU A 248 23.55 8.04 -1.13
N TYR A 249 24.85 7.73 -1.18
CA TYR A 249 25.81 8.49 -1.96
C TYR A 249 26.38 7.61 -3.06
N GLU A 250 26.25 8.08 -4.29
CA GLU A 250 26.64 7.39 -5.51
C GLU A 250 27.57 8.27 -6.34
N VAL A 251 28.70 7.69 -6.76
CA VAL A 251 29.56 8.29 -7.79
C VAL A 251 29.46 7.43 -9.04
N THR A 252 29.26 8.04 -10.19
CA THR A 252 29.25 7.34 -11.49
C THR A 252 30.38 7.87 -12.35
N VAL A 253 31.18 6.97 -12.90
CA VAL A 253 32.18 7.27 -13.93
C VAL A 253 31.83 6.45 -15.16
N GLU A 254 31.52 7.13 -16.26
CA GLU A 254 31.19 6.49 -17.54
C GLU A 254 32.20 6.93 -18.59
N ALA A 255 32.75 5.97 -19.33
CA ALA A 255 33.64 6.24 -20.44
C ALA A 255 33.34 5.32 -21.63
N ASP A 256 33.41 5.85 -22.84
CA ASP A 256 33.23 5.07 -24.08
C ASP A 256 34.57 4.51 -24.63
N GLY A 257 35.68 4.76 -23.94
CA GLY A 257 37.02 4.37 -24.32
C GLY A 257 37.97 4.21 -23.13
N THR A 258 39.11 3.55 -23.38
CA THR A 258 40.09 3.19 -22.34
C THR A 258 40.77 4.42 -21.73
N LEU A 259 40.80 4.49 -20.39
CA LEU A 259 41.46 5.54 -19.62
C LEU A 259 42.78 5.03 -19.02
N ARG A 260 43.84 5.84 -19.08
CA ARG A 260 45.17 5.55 -18.51
C ARG A 260 45.44 6.46 -17.32
N GLU A 261 45.86 5.85 -16.22
CA GLU A 261 46.14 6.51 -14.94
C GLU A 261 45.02 7.48 -14.49
N PRO A 262 43.73 7.09 -14.56
CA PRO A 262 42.66 8.00 -14.21
C PRO A 262 42.66 8.36 -12.73
N THR A 263 42.54 9.66 -12.46
CA THR A 263 42.32 10.23 -11.13
C THR A 263 41.18 11.23 -11.21
N PHE A 264 40.16 11.03 -10.39
CA PHE A 264 39.00 11.92 -10.25
C PHE A 264 38.89 12.43 -8.83
N TYR A 265 38.72 13.74 -8.63
CA TYR A 265 38.26 14.29 -7.35
C TYR A 265 36.83 14.77 -7.50
N VAL A 266 35.92 14.13 -6.76
CA VAL A 266 34.49 14.43 -6.81
C VAL A 266 34.00 15.11 -5.53
N PRO A 267 32.97 15.97 -5.62
CA PRO A 267 32.35 16.60 -4.46
C PRO A 267 31.97 15.59 -3.38
N ALA A 268 32.46 15.78 -2.16
CA ALA A 268 32.09 14.95 -1.03
C ALA A 268 30.79 15.48 -0.38
N PRO A 269 29.93 14.61 0.18
CA PRO A 269 28.89 15.04 1.11
C PRO A 269 29.50 15.80 2.29
N THR A 270 28.86 16.89 2.71
CA THR A 270 29.24 17.56 3.96
C THR A 270 28.95 16.65 5.15
N ASP A 271 29.96 16.38 5.96
CA ASP A 271 29.76 15.63 7.20
C ASP A 271 29.01 16.49 8.23
N THR A 272 28.13 15.84 8.99
CA THR A 272 27.53 16.38 10.23
C THR A 272 28.07 15.59 11.42
N ASP A 273 27.73 15.99 12.65
CA ASP A 273 28.26 15.32 13.85
C ASP A 273 27.90 13.82 13.91
N ASP A 274 26.78 13.43 13.31
CA ASP A 274 26.24 12.06 13.33
C ASP A 274 26.26 11.39 11.94
N VAL A 275 26.63 12.10 10.87
CA VAL A 275 26.65 11.57 9.50
C VAL A 275 28.02 11.77 8.85
N HIS A 276 28.69 10.65 8.58
CA HIS A 276 30.05 10.58 8.02
C HIS A 276 30.09 9.76 6.71
N LEU A 277 29.21 10.10 5.76
CA LEU A 277 29.11 9.37 4.48
C LEU A 277 30.42 9.34 3.70
N SER A 278 31.22 10.40 3.80
CA SER A 278 32.51 10.52 3.14
C SER A 278 33.51 9.47 3.64
N ASP A 279 33.53 9.23 4.96
CA ASP A 279 34.41 8.24 5.59
C ASP A 279 33.91 6.81 5.27
N VAL A 280 32.60 6.57 5.37
CA VAL A 280 31.98 5.29 4.97
C VAL A 280 32.28 4.96 3.49
N PHE A 281 32.27 5.96 2.60
CA PHE A 281 32.63 5.75 1.21
C PHE A 281 34.05 5.21 1.06
N VAL A 282 35.05 5.83 1.70
CA VAL A 282 36.44 5.36 1.55
C VAL A 282 36.67 3.98 2.16
N GLU A 283 35.97 3.64 3.24
CA GLU A 283 36.16 2.39 3.96
C GLU A 283 35.42 1.20 3.30
N ASP A 284 34.18 1.41 2.87
CA ASP A 284 33.25 0.32 2.55
C ASP A 284 32.76 0.31 1.09
N VAL A 285 33.11 1.32 0.28
CA VAL A 285 32.56 1.42 -1.08
C VAL A 285 32.89 0.19 -1.92
N ARG A 286 31.88 -0.25 -2.67
CA ARG A 286 32.01 -1.22 -3.74
C ARG A 286 31.55 -0.57 -5.02
N TYR A 287 32.18 -0.97 -6.10
CA TYR A 287 31.75 -0.56 -7.42
C TYR A 287 30.96 -1.68 -8.08
N ASP A 288 29.93 -1.30 -8.82
CA ASP A 288 29.28 -2.10 -9.84
C ASP A 288 29.77 -1.65 -11.22
N ARG A 289 29.89 -2.58 -12.16
CA ARG A 289 30.28 -2.29 -13.54
C ARG A 289 29.20 -2.83 -14.45
N ASP A 290 28.63 -1.98 -15.28
CA ASP A 290 27.68 -2.43 -16.30
C ASP A 290 28.42 -3.26 -17.35
N THR A 291 27.97 -4.50 -17.57
CA THR A 291 28.54 -5.43 -18.55
C THR A 291 27.44 -5.94 -19.48
N PRO A 292 27.04 -5.12 -20.47
CA PRO A 292 25.90 -5.42 -21.33
C PRO A 292 26.16 -6.66 -22.19
N GLY A 293 25.21 -7.61 -22.17
CA GLY A 293 25.24 -8.78 -23.07
C GLY A 293 26.26 -9.87 -22.71
N VAL A 294 26.85 -9.84 -21.51
CA VAL A 294 27.83 -10.83 -21.06
C VAL A 294 27.20 -11.79 -20.04
N ALA A 295 27.47 -13.10 -20.18
CA ALA A 295 27.02 -14.09 -19.22
C ALA A 295 27.72 -13.91 -17.85
N PRO A 296 27.07 -14.24 -16.72
CA PRO A 296 27.68 -14.12 -15.40
C PRO A 296 29.03 -14.86 -15.33
N GLY A 297 30.11 -14.13 -15.03
CA GLY A 297 31.47 -14.68 -14.90
C GLY A 297 32.34 -14.63 -16.16
N GLU A 298 31.80 -14.18 -17.31
CA GLU A 298 32.57 -13.94 -18.55
C GLU A 298 32.90 -12.46 -18.78
N GLY A 299 32.61 -11.61 -17.78
CA GLY A 299 32.83 -10.17 -17.80
C GLY A 299 34.31 -9.76 -17.87
N PRO A 300 34.57 -8.48 -18.19
CA PRO A 300 35.90 -7.90 -18.16
C PRO A 300 36.54 -8.08 -16.77
N SER A 301 37.88 -8.08 -16.75
CA SER A 301 38.61 -8.19 -15.48
C SER A 301 38.24 -7.06 -14.52
N PRO A 302 38.14 -7.32 -13.20
CA PRO A 302 37.92 -6.28 -12.21
C PRO A 302 38.98 -5.18 -12.28
N VAL A 303 38.56 -3.95 -12.03
CA VAL A 303 39.45 -2.79 -11.95
C VAL A 303 39.78 -2.55 -10.49
N ASN A 304 41.07 -2.40 -10.18
CA ASN A 304 41.51 -2.09 -8.83
C ASN A 304 41.49 -0.58 -8.63
N PHE A 305 40.39 -0.08 -8.10
CA PHE A 305 40.27 1.32 -7.70
C PHE A 305 40.88 1.56 -6.31
N SER A 306 41.43 2.76 -6.13
CA SER A 306 41.85 3.31 -4.85
C SER A 306 40.95 4.49 -4.49
N TYR A 307 40.65 4.63 -3.21
CA TYR A 307 39.78 5.67 -2.68
C TYR A 307 40.48 6.41 -1.55
N ALA A 308 40.36 7.73 -1.53
CA ALA A 308 40.89 8.55 -0.45
C ALA A 308 40.06 9.82 -0.25
N LEU A 309 40.08 10.37 0.96
CA LEU A 309 39.59 11.72 1.22
C LEU A 309 40.75 12.69 1.10
N VAL A 310 40.57 13.72 0.27
CA VAL A 310 41.62 14.69 -0.06
C VAL A 310 41.13 16.10 0.22
N GLU A 311 41.97 16.90 0.85
CA GLU A 311 41.74 18.34 1.04
C GLU A 311 42.27 19.09 -0.18
N THR A 312 41.40 19.85 -0.83
CA THR A 312 41.73 20.60 -2.06
C THR A 312 41.50 22.10 -1.87
N GLU A 313 41.92 22.91 -2.86
CA GLU A 313 41.59 24.35 -2.88
C GLU A 313 40.08 24.64 -2.95
N HIS A 314 39.29 23.62 -3.27
CA HIS A 314 37.84 23.67 -3.39
C HIS A 314 37.12 22.97 -2.22
N GLY A 315 37.85 22.55 -1.18
CA GLY A 315 37.34 21.83 -0.02
C GLY A 315 37.65 20.33 -0.06
N ARG A 316 37.10 19.60 0.92
CA ARG A 316 37.23 18.14 1.02
C ARG A 316 36.52 17.47 -0.16
N MET A 317 37.21 16.53 -0.80
CA MET A 317 36.72 15.76 -1.94
C MET A 317 37.09 14.29 -1.79
N ILE A 318 36.40 13.44 -2.57
CA ILE A 318 36.71 12.02 -2.67
C ILE A 318 37.56 11.80 -3.91
N GLU A 319 38.74 11.23 -3.72
CA GLU A 319 39.58 10.70 -4.77
C GLU A 319 39.13 9.30 -5.17
N ILE A 320 38.97 9.10 -6.48
CA ILE A 320 38.82 7.78 -7.11
C ILE A 320 39.90 7.68 -8.17
N SER A 321 40.82 6.74 -7.99
CA SER A 321 41.94 6.53 -8.92
C SER A 321 42.16 5.07 -9.26
N ALA A 322 42.75 4.83 -10.44
CA ALA A 322 43.15 3.49 -10.90
C ALA A 322 44.36 3.58 -11.83
N ASP A 323 45.09 2.48 -11.99
CA ASP A 323 46.21 2.43 -12.95
C ASP A 323 45.71 2.52 -14.40
N ARG A 324 44.60 1.85 -14.69
CA ARG A 324 44.01 1.77 -16.03
C ARG A 324 42.58 1.24 -15.98
N ILE A 325 41.70 1.88 -16.75
CA ILE A 325 40.33 1.41 -16.98
C ILE A 325 40.24 0.98 -18.45
N GLU A 326 40.27 -0.34 -18.69
CA GLU A 326 40.05 -0.89 -20.03
C GLU A 326 38.57 -0.96 -20.33
N VAL A 327 38.14 -0.23 -21.36
CA VAL A 327 36.76 -0.20 -21.84
C VAL A 327 36.66 -0.99 -23.14
N SER A 328 35.74 -1.95 -23.15
CA SER A 328 35.41 -2.79 -24.30
C SER A 328 34.11 -2.33 -24.92
N GLN A 329 34.04 -2.38 -26.25
CA GLN A 329 32.82 -2.13 -27.01
C GLN A 329 32.15 -3.46 -27.35
N TYR A 330 30.83 -3.48 -27.19
CA TYR A 330 29.97 -4.63 -27.46
C TYR A 330 28.94 -4.25 -28.50
N TYR A 331 28.87 -5.03 -29.56
CA TYR A 331 27.87 -4.86 -30.61
C TYR A 331 26.72 -5.81 -30.29
N TYR A 332 25.49 -5.34 -30.44
CA TYR A 332 24.32 -6.14 -30.21
C TYR A 332 23.25 -5.89 -31.27
N ARG A 333 22.35 -6.86 -31.41
CA ARG A 333 21.09 -6.73 -32.14
C ARG A 333 19.93 -6.97 -31.18
N GLU A 334 18.94 -6.11 -31.23
CA GLU A 334 17.66 -6.29 -30.54
C GLU A 334 16.83 -7.32 -31.31
N VAL A 335 16.53 -8.43 -30.64
CA VAL A 335 15.70 -9.51 -31.16
C VAL A 335 14.41 -9.49 -30.38
N GLU A 336 13.30 -9.33 -31.10
CA GLU A 336 11.96 -9.35 -30.52
C GLU A 336 11.17 -10.55 -31.06
N ASN A 337 10.53 -11.28 -30.15
CA ASN A 337 9.46 -12.22 -30.48
C ASN A 337 8.09 -11.63 -30.09
N GLU A 338 6.99 -12.33 -30.37
CA GLU A 338 5.62 -11.83 -30.10
C GLU A 338 5.34 -11.41 -28.63
N THR A 339 6.23 -11.71 -27.67
CA THR A 339 6.03 -11.46 -26.23
C THR A 339 7.23 -10.84 -25.50
N MET A 340 8.45 -10.92 -26.04
CA MET A 340 9.68 -10.51 -25.37
C MET A 340 10.73 -10.03 -26.36
N GLY A 341 11.45 -8.95 -25.98
CA GLY A 341 12.67 -8.49 -26.62
C GLY A 341 13.90 -8.78 -25.77
N TRP A 342 15.03 -9.09 -26.40
CA TRP A 342 16.34 -9.19 -25.74
C TRP A 342 17.45 -8.70 -26.67
N ARG A 343 18.61 -8.37 -26.09
CA ARG A 343 19.82 -8.01 -26.84
C ARG A 343 20.66 -9.25 -27.08
N GLU A 344 20.88 -9.60 -28.33
CA GLU A 344 21.78 -10.66 -28.76
C GLU A 344 23.15 -10.05 -29.12
N PRO A 345 24.26 -10.52 -28.51
CA PRO A 345 25.60 -10.09 -28.90
C PRO A 345 25.91 -10.47 -30.36
N ILE A 346 26.51 -9.56 -31.11
CA ILE A 346 26.95 -9.78 -32.50
C ILE A 346 28.42 -9.42 -32.65
N ASP A 347 29.07 -9.96 -33.68
CA ASP A 347 30.43 -9.57 -34.04
C ASP A 347 30.46 -8.17 -34.65
N ALA A 348 31.54 -7.43 -34.42
CA ALA A 348 31.72 -6.08 -34.98
C ALA A 348 31.65 -6.04 -36.52
N ALA A 349 31.95 -7.15 -37.20
CA ALA A 349 31.85 -7.27 -38.66
C ALA A 349 30.42 -7.42 -39.16
N GLU A 350 29.49 -7.82 -38.30
CA GLU A 350 28.06 -7.96 -38.60
C GLU A 350 27.27 -6.68 -38.29
N TYR A 351 27.86 -5.74 -37.55
CA TYR A 351 27.23 -4.49 -37.18
C TYR A 351 26.99 -3.59 -38.41
N ASP A 352 25.74 -3.18 -38.59
CA ASP A 352 25.31 -2.18 -39.56
C ASP A 352 24.72 -0.98 -38.82
N SER A 353 25.36 0.20 -38.96
CA SER A 353 24.90 1.42 -38.31
C SER A 353 23.58 1.97 -38.87
N ASP A 354 23.18 1.53 -40.07
CA ASP A 354 21.92 1.93 -40.70
C ASP A 354 20.74 1.02 -40.24
N ASP A 355 21.02 -0.11 -39.57
CA ASP A 355 19.99 -0.99 -39.02
C ASP A 355 19.57 -0.51 -37.61
N PRO A 356 18.33 -0.01 -37.43
CA PRO A 356 17.88 0.50 -36.13
C PRO A 356 17.71 -0.58 -35.05
N SER A 357 17.73 -1.87 -35.44
CA SER A 357 17.73 -2.98 -34.49
C SER A 357 19.12 -3.28 -33.93
N MET A 358 20.20 -2.69 -34.47
CA MET A 358 21.56 -2.90 -33.99
C MET A 358 22.06 -1.71 -33.20
N GLY A 359 22.87 -1.99 -32.18
CA GLY A 359 23.44 -0.97 -31.30
C GLY A 359 24.85 -1.30 -30.84
N VAL A 360 25.51 -0.27 -30.31
CA VAL A 360 26.82 -0.39 -29.67
C VAL A 360 26.66 0.01 -28.21
N SER A 361 27.21 -0.80 -27.33
CA SER A 361 27.31 -0.53 -25.89
C SER A 361 28.76 -0.63 -25.46
N HIS A 362 29.08 -0.13 -24.28
CA HIS A 362 30.40 -0.27 -23.66
C HIS A 362 30.27 -0.69 -22.20
N ASP A 363 31.31 -1.33 -21.68
CA ASP A 363 31.40 -1.73 -20.26
C ASP A 363 32.08 -0.66 -19.38
N GLY A 364 32.25 0.55 -19.89
CA GLY A 364 32.98 1.63 -19.22
C GLY A 364 32.15 2.42 -18.22
N SER A 365 31.00 1.89 -17.78
CA SER A 365 30.15 2.51 -16.76
C SER A 365 30.39 1.85 -15.39
N PHE A 366 30.85 2.65 -14.44
CA PHE A 366 31.15 2.24 -13.07
C PHE A 366 30.32 3.06 -12.10
N SER A 367 29.58 2.40 -11.22
CA SER A 367 28.86 3.05 -10.12
C SER A 367 29.43 2.65 -8.78
N PHE A 368 29.73 3.63 -7.94
CA PHE A 368 30.30 3.48 -6.60
C PHE A 368 29.26 3.95 -5.58
N THR A 369 28.64 3.02 -4.86
CA THR A 369 27.48 3.34 -4.01
C THR A 369 27.75 2.97 -2.56
N VAL A 370 27.39 3.87 -1.65
CA VAL A 370 27.26 3.58 -0.21
C VAL A 370 25.90 4.03 0.29
N THR A 371 25.35 3.26 1.22
CA THR A 371 24.08 3.55 1.88
C THR A 371 24.28 3.53 3.38
N MET A 372 23.73 4.51 4.07
CA MET A 372 23.79 4.62 5.53
C MET A 372 22.40 4.89 6.08
N THR A 373 21.99 4.13 7.09
CA THR A 373 20.73 4.41 7.81
C THR A 373 20.94 5.58 8.76
N ALA A 374 20.05 6.56 8.73
CA ALA A 374 20.04 7.69 9.66
C ALA A 374 19.37 7.28 10.97
N GLU A 375 19.87 7.80 12.10
CA GLU A 375 19.28 7.55 13.42
C GLU A 375 17.96 8.29 13.64
N GLU A 376 17.81 9.44 12.98
CA GLU A 376 16.65 10.31 13.03
C GLU A 376 16.05 10.54 11.63
N SER A 377 14.85 11.12 11.59
CA SER A 377 14.21 11.53 10.34
C SER A 377 15.01 12.62 9.63
N ILE A 378 15.20 12.47 8.33
CA ILE A 378 15.95 13.41 7.49
C ILE A 378 15.07 14.62 7.13
N ASP A 379 15.56 15.85 7.29
CA ASP A 379 14.89 17.07 6.80
C ASP A 379 15.02 17.18 5.27
N THR A 380 14.13 16.50 4.56
CA THR A 380 14.09 16.49 3.09
C THR A 380 13.46 17.74 2.49
N ALA A 381 12.77 18.57 3.28
CA ALA A 381 12.14 19.79 2.80
C ALA A 381 13.12 20.97 2.74
N ASP A 382 14.05 21.03 3.71
CA ASP A 382 15.08 22.05 3.83
C ASP A 382 16.40 21.46 4.40
N PRO A 383 17.17 20.69 3.60
CA PRO A 383 18.37 19.99 4.08
C PRO A 383 19.56 20.92 4.40
N PHE A 384 19.41 22.25 4.28
CA PHE A 384 20.53 23.16 4.34
C PHE A 384 21.06 23.38 5.76
N GLY A 385 22.25 22.83 6.02
CA GLY A 385 22.99 23.05 7.27
C GLY A 385 22.57 22.11 8.41
N THR A 386 21.56 21.29 8.17
CA THR A 386 21.12 20.20 9.04
C THR A 386 21.49 18.85 8.46
N GLU A 387 21.35 18.67 7.14
CA GLU A 387 21.62 17.40 6.46
C GLU A 387 22.83 17.46 5.53
N PRO A 388 23.46 16.30 5.22
CA PRO A 388 24.53 16.20 4.25
C PRO A 388 24.09 16.69 2.87
N VAL A 389 24.94 17.47 2.24
CA VAL A 389 24.73 18.00 0.89
C VAL A 389 26.08 18.06 0.18
N LEU A 390 26.11 18.01 -1.15
CA LEU A 390 27.37 18.00 -1.86
C LEU A 390 28.10 19.33 -1.69
N ALA A 391 29.41 19.28 -1.47
CA ALA A 391 30.27 20.45 -1.43
C ALA A 391 31.49 20.26 -2.34
N PRO A 392 32.00 21.32 -2.99
CA PRO A 392 31.58 22.72 -2.88
C PRO A 392 30.36 23.09 -3.73
N ARG A 393 29.72 24.21 -3.39
CA ARG A 393 28.61 24.80 -4.17
C ARG A 393 28.84 26.30 -4.34
N TYR A 394 28.93 26.74 -5.58
CA TYR A 394 29.12 28.13 -5.96
C TYR A 394 27.85 28.68 -6.60
N ASP A 395 27.52 29.94 -6.30
CA ASP A 395 26.43 30.69 -6.94
C ASP A 395 25.08 29.96 -6.94
N ARG A 396 24.74 29.29 -5.82
CA ARG A 396 23.46 28.56 -5.68
C ARG A 396 22.28 29.51 -5.86
N THR A 397 21.46 29.22 -6.85
CA THR A 397 20.24 29.97 -7.15
C THR A 397 19.04 29.05 -7.14
N ARG A 398 17.90 29.57 -6.67
CA ARG A 398 16.63 28.86 -6.76
C ARG A 398 16.07 29.02 -8.17
N ILE A 399 15.62 27.92 -8.76
CA ILE A 399 15.04 27.87 -10.09
C ILE A 399 13.63 27.26 -10.04
N GLU A 400 12.90 27.35 -11.14
CA GLU A 400 11.68 26.58 -11.32
C GLU A 400 12.02 25.11 -11.54
N CYS A 401 11.28 24.21 -10.90
CA CYS A 401 11.50 22.77 -11.08
C CYS A 401 11.10 22.35 -12.50
N PRO A 402 11.92 21.55 -13.21
CA PRO A 402 11.60 21.08 -14.56
C PRO A 402 10.24 20.36 -14.64
N SER A 403 9.88 19.64 -13.57
CA SER A 403 8.59 19.00 -13.38
C SER A 403 8.18 19.18 -11.92
N GLN A 404 7.04 19.85 -11.71
CA GLN A 404 6.48 20.07 -10.38
C GLN A 404 5.39 19.04 -10.11
N TYR A 405 5.71 18.03 -9.30
CA TYR A 405 4.76 16.99 -8.90
C TYR A 405 4.16 17.26 -7.52
N PHE A 406 4.87 17.99 -6.66
CA PHE A 406 4.49 18.26 -5.29
C PHE A 406 4.61 19.76 -4.96
N ASP A 407 3.71 20.26 -4.11
CA ASP A 407 3.73 21.66 -3.67
C ASP A 407 4.94 21.99 -2.77
N THR A 408 5.50 20.96 -2.12
CA THR A 408 6.68 21.05 -1.25
C THR A 408 7.99 21.11 -2.03
N GLN A 409 7.98 20.73 -3.32
CA GLN A 409 9.17 20.58 -4.15
C GLN A 409 9.86 21.92 -4.42
N ARG A 410 11.19 21.96 -4.28
CA ARG A 410 12.02 23.14 -4.56
C ARG A 410 13.29 22.70 -5.29
N CYS A 411 13.67 23.46 -6.32
CA CYS A 411 14.83 23.15 -7.14
C CYS A 411 15.84 24.30 -7.11
N TYR A 412 17.11 23.93 -7.07
CA TYR A 412 18.25 24.83 -7.06
C TYR A 412 19.27 24.39 -8.10
N SER A 413 19.92 25.34 -8.73
CA SER A 413 21.08 25.09 -9.59
C SER A 413 22.28 25.84 -9.04
N TYR A 414 23.46 25.24 -9.16
CA TYR A 414 24.72 25.77 -8.68
C TYR A 414 25.88 25.26 -9.53
N GLN A 415 27.05 25.86 -9.36
CA GLN A 415 28.29 25.34 -9.96
C GLN A 415 29.09 24.56 -8.91
N SER A 416 29.74 23.49 -9.34
CA SER A 416 30.68 22.72 -8.53
C SER A 416 32.03 22.57 -9.23
N ARG A 417 32.92 21.77 -8.65
CA ARG A 417 34.25 21.47 -9.18
C ARG A 417 34.48 19.96 -9.12
N VAL A 418 35.02 19.44 -10.22
CA VAL A 418 35.52 18.07 -10.33
C VAL A 418 36.94 18.15 -10.86
N TYR A 419 37.88 17.47 -10.24
CA TYR A 419 39.22 17.31 -10.83
C TYR A 419 39.22 16.07 -11.70
N ALA A 420 39.84 16.14 -12.87
CA ALA A 420 40.03 14.99 -13.74
C ALA A 420 41.42 15.04 -14.37
N ASP A 421 42.18 13.96 -14.19
CA ASP A 421 43.48 13.76 -14.83
C ASP A 421 43.55 12.33 -15.36
N TYR A 422 43.63 12.19 -16.69
CA TYR A 422 43.68 10.89 -17.36
C TYR A 422 44.16 11.01 -18.80
N GLY A 423 44.83 9.96 -19.27
CA GLY A 423 45.14 9.77 -20.68
C GLY A 423 44.02 9.01 -21.41
N ALA A 424 43.51 9.56 -22.51
CA ALA A 424 42.50 8.91 -23.36
C ALA A 424 42.76 9.20 -24.85
N ALA A 425 41.99 8.57 -25.75
CA ALA A 425 41.97 8.97 -27.16
C ALA A 425 41.19 10.28 -27.33
N GLU A 426 41.52 11.11 -28.31
CA GLU A 426 40.86 12.41 -28.57
C GLU A 426 39.33 12.31 -28.76
N GLY A 427 38.85 11.17 -29.22
CA GLY A 427 37.43 10.91 -29.44
C GLY A 427 36.68 10.34 -28.22
N THR A 428 37.36 10.05 -27.12
CA THR A 428 36.76 9.43 -25.94
C THR A 428 35.89 10.44 -25.18
N SER A 429 34.65 10.05 -24.86
CA SER A 429 33.77 10.78 -23.96
C SER A 429 33.85 10.18 -22.56
N VAL A 430 33.92 11.04 -21.54
CA VAL A 430 33.89 10.63 -20.13
C VAL A 430 32.87 11.49 -19.39
N SER A 431 31.92 10.85 -18.70
CA SER A 431 31.02 11.52 -17.78
C SER A 431 31.36 11.14 -16.34
N VAL A 432 31.33 12.13 -15.45
CA VAL A 432 31.53 11.93 -14.02
C VAL A 432 30.38 12.61 -13.30
N ALA A 433 29.70 11.87 -12.44
CA ALA A 433 28.60 12.37 -11.63
C ALA A 433 28.75 11.94 -10.17
N ALA A 434 28.37 12.81 -9.25
CA ALA A 434 28.20 12.48 -7.84
C ALA A 434 26.77 12.83 -7.44
N THR A 435 26.04 11.88 -6.87
CA THR A 435 24.65 12.01 -6.49
C THR A 435 24.47 11.60 -5.04
N LEU A 436 23.78 12.43 -4.27
CA LEU A 436 23.42 12.19 -2.89
C LEU A 436 21.90 12.22 -2.76
N TYR A 437 21.35 11.19 -2.11
CA TYR A 437 19.96 11.13 -1.71
C TYR A 437 19.86 11.12 -0.19
N GLY A 438 18.87 11.84 0.34
CA GLY A 438 18.35 11.60 1.68
C GLY A 438 16.88 11.25 1.57
N ARG A 439 16.48 10.09 2.08
CA ARG A 439 15.14 9.52 1.94
C ARG A 439 14.54 9.15 3.28
N ASN A 440 13.26 9.44 3.46
CA ASN A 440 12.45 8.84 4.51
C ASN A 440 11.38 7.97 3.86
N GLU A 441 11.29 6.70 4.23
CA GLU A 441 10.33 5.75 3.69
C GLU A 441 9.50 5.12 4.80
N TRP A 442 8.22 4.87 4.52
CA TRP A 442 7.33 4.15 5.43
C TRP A 442 6.15 3.50 4.73
N PHE A 443 5.57 2.51 5.38
CA PHE A 443 4.37 1.84 4.90
C PHE A 443 3.10 2.43 5.54
N SER A 444 2.19 2.94 4.72
CA SER A 444 0.84 3.36 5.13
C SER A 444 -0.15 3.10 3.99
N GLY A 445 -0.81 1.94 4.01
CA GLY A 445 -1.67 1.48 2.91
C GLY A 445 -0.92 1.24 1.58
N GLY A 446 0.41 1.36 1.59
CA GLY A 446 1.33 1.37 0.45
C GLY A 446 2.65 2.01 0.88
N TRP A 447 3.71 1.84 0.08
CA TRP A 447 4.96 2.54 0.30
C TRP A 447 4.79 4.03 0.03
N ASN A 448 5.19 4.84 1.01
CA ASN A 448 5.21 6.29 0.95
C ASN A 448 6.62 6.75 1.34
N GLY A 449 6.98 7.96 0.94
CA GLY A 449 8.23 8.56 1.34
C GLY A 449 8.35 10.00 0.90
N ASN A 450 9.41 10.64 1.39
CA ASN A 450 9.91 11.91 0.89
C ASN A 450 11.42 11.86 0.75
N GLU A 451 11.95 12.69 -0.15
CA GLU A 451 13.38 12.73 -0.43
C GLU A 451 13.87 14.12 -0.86
N TYR A 452 15.18 14.31 -0.72
CA TYR A 452 15.93 15.28 -1.50
C TYR A 452 17.02 14.56 -2.30
N ARG A 453 17.42 15.15 -3.42
CA ARG A 453 18.49 14.69 -4.30
C ARG A 453 19.42 15.84 -4.65
N ASP A 454 20.69 15.71 -4.31
CA ASP A 454 21.76 16.63 -4.70
C ASP A 454 22.65 15.94 -5.74
N ARG A 455 22.84 16.54 -6.91
CA ARG A 455 23.61 15.93 -8.00
C ARG A 455 24.60 16.93 -8.57
N THR A 456 25.82 16.48 -8.81
CA THR A 456 26.79 17.17 -9.66
C THR A 456 27.16 16.30 -10.85
N PHE A 457 27.37 16.91 -12.02
CA PHE A 457 27.79 16.18 -13.21
C PHE A 457 28.70 17.02 -14.11
N VAL A 458 29.58 16.34 -14.84
CA VAL A 458 30.39 16.92 -15.92
C VAL A 458 30.57 15.92 -17.04
N GLU A 459 30.57 16.39 -18.28
CA GLU A 459 30.89 15.61 -19.48
C GLU A 459 32.18 16.18 -20.08
N LEU A 460 33.14 15.30 -20.36
CA LEU A 460 34.50 15.61 -20.77
C LEU A 460 34.83 14.87 -22.07
N ARG A 461 35.72 15.45 -22.87
CA ARG A 461 36.15 14.86 -24.15
C ARG A 461 37.66 14.80 -24.25
N GLY A 462 38.16 13.70 -24.79
CA GLY A 462 39.59 13.49 -24.95
C GLY A 462 40.34 13.37 -23.62
N PRO A 463 41.68 13.41 -23.62
CA PRO A 463 42.45 13.45 -22.39
C PRO A 463 42.15 14.71 -21.57
N GLN A 464 42.18 14.59 -20.26
CA GLN A 464 41.94 15.71 -19.34
C GLN A 464 43.10 15.85 -18.35
N SER A 465 43.33 17.09 -17.92
CA SER A 465 44.28 17.39 -16.86
C SER A 465 43.85 18.68 -16.15
N GLY A 466 43.37 18.54 -14.91
CA GLY A 466 43.05 19.66 -14.03
C GLY A 466 41.57 19.77 -13.65
N TRP A 467 41.23 20.94 -13.10
CA TRP A 467 39.89 21.25 -12.60
C TRP A 467 38.90 21.56 -13.71
N GLN A 468 37.73 20.96 -13.59
CA GLN A 468 36.59 21.14 -14.48
C GLN A 468 35.43 21.77 -13.70
N VAL A 469 34.67 22.62 -14.40
CA VAL A 469 33.43 23.17 -13.84
C VAL A 469 32.33 22.13 -14.04
N ALA A 470 31.77 21.65 -12.93
CA ALA A 470 30.63 20.73 -12.95
C ALA A 470 29.33 21.51 -12.72
N VAL A 471 28.25 21.05 -13.34
CA VAL A 471 26.90 21.56 -13.10
C VAL A 471 26.34 20.83 -11.89
N GLY A 472 25.72 21.57 -10.98
CA GLY A 472 25.08 21.04 -9.79
C GLY A 472 23.60 21.37 -9.75
N ASP A 473 22.77 20.40 -9.39
CA ASP A 473 21.33 20.54 -9.25
C ASP A 473 20.88 19.88 -7.94
N LEU A 474 20.11 20.60 -7.15
CA LEU A 474 19.54 20.13 -5.89
C LEU A 474 18.02 20.24 -5.94
N GLU A 475 17.37 19.12 -5.71
CA GLU A 475 15.92 18.98 -5.60
C GLU A 475 15.57 18.58 -4.17
N THR A 476 14.73 19.39 -3.51
CA THR A 476 14.26 19.13 -2.13
C THR A 476 12.75 19.07 -2.12
N GLY A 477 12.15 18.53 -1.07
CA GLY A 477 10.70 18.59 -0.93
C GLY A 477 9.93 17.55 -1.76
N SER A 478 10.58 16.56 -2.36
CA SER A 478 9.92 15.56 -3.19
C SER A 478 9.19 14.53 -2.32
N GLY A 479 8.01 14.08 -2.75
CA GLY A 479 7.23 13.05 -2.07
C GLY A 479 6.19 13.57 -1.07
N ASN A 480 5.65 12.66 -0.27
CA ASN A 480 4.60 12.93 0.71
C ASN A 480 5.23 13.22 2.08
N TYR A 481 4.63 14.12 2.85
CA TYR A 481 5.06 14.43 4.21
C TYR A 481 4.00 13.93 5.20
N ARG A 482 4.44 13.34 6.32
CA ARG A 482 3.55 12.99 7.42
C ARG A 482 2.95 14.31 7.97
N ALA A 483 1.63 14.32 8.18
CA ALA A 483 0.88 15.48 8.66
C ALA A 483 0.78 15.54 10.18
#